data_AF-A0A4Y1Z7X2-F1
#
_entry.id   AF-A0A4Y1Z7X2-F1
#
_cell.length_a   1.000
_cell.length_b   1.000
_cell.length_c   1.000
_cell.angle_alpha   90.00
_cell.angle_beta   90.00
_cell.angle_gamma   90.00
#
_symmetry.space_group_name_H-M   'P 1'
#
loop_
_entity.id
_entity.type
_entity.pdbx_description
1 polymer ?
#
loop_
_entity_poly.entity_id
_entity_poly.type
_entity_poly.pdbx_seq_one_letter_code
_entity_poly.pdbx_strand_id
1 'polypeptide(L)'
;MSSKSSTFLLAPDGDICSKSVNQKIKTTFECSSALVEARIKDFPNTDSFSLESGFIAEQIQHQTGCIAETYMEVKNGRQKKIVFQVKWDAKDPVRGNE
;
A
#
# COMPACT_ATOMS: atom_id res chain seq x y z
N MET A 1 13.75 16.11 16.51
CA MET A 1 12.58 16.33 15.62
C MET A 1 12.70 15.32 14.48
N SER A 2 11.93 14.24 14.50
CA SER A 2 11.97 13.22 13.43
C SER A 2 11.16 13.75 12.25
N SER A 3 11.84 14.12 11.17
CA SER A 3 11.22 14.57 9.94
C SER A 3 10.42 13.40 9.36
N LYS A 4 9.08 13.45 9.49
CA LYS A 4 8.20 12.45 8.89
C LYS A 4 8.25 12.66 7.38
N SER A 5 9.14 11.96 6.70
CA SER A 5 9.14 11.88 5.24
C SER A 5 7.84 11.20 4.82
N SER A 6 6.83 12.01 4.50
CA SER A 6 5.56 11.55 3.97
C SER A 6 5.80 11.23 2.49
N THR A 7 6.17 9.98 2.20
CA THR A 7 6.16 9.47 0.83
C THR A 7 4.71 9.37 0.40
N PHE A 8 4.29 10.28 -0.46
CA PHE A 8 2.99 10.22 -1.12
C PHE A 8 3.13 9.32 -2.34
N LEU A 9 2.37 8.24 -2.37
CA LEU A 9 2.12 7.53 -3.62
C LEU A 9 0.89 8.20 -4.22
N LEU A 10 1.09 8.90 -5.35
CA LEU A 10 -0.02 9.21 -6.24
C LEU A 10 -0.45 7.87 -6.85
N ALA A 11 -1.63 7.39 -6.48
CA ALA A 11 -2.28 6.39 -7.30
C ALA A 11 -2.49 6.99 -8.71
N PRO A 12 -2.47 6.19 -9.78
CA PRO A 12 -2.74 6.65 -11.14
C PRO A 12 -4.05 7.44 -11.28
N ASP A 13 -4.97 7.27 -10.32
CA ASP A 13 -6.29 7.89 -10.26
C ASP A 13 -6.31 9.25 -9.50
N GLY A 14 -5.17 9.72 -9.00
CA GLY A 14 -5.07 10.99 -8.26
C GLY A 14 -5.31 10.88 -6.74
N ASP A 15 -5.47 9.67 -6.21
CA ASP A 15 -5.69 9.45 -4.78
C ASP A 15 -4.41 9.62 -3.96
N ILE A 16 -4.54 10.29 -2.80
CA ILE A 16 -3.45 10.55 -1.85
C ILE A 16 -3.47 9.48 -0.78
N CYS A 17 -2.53 8.55 -0.82
CA CYS A 17 -2.32 7.60 0.28
C CYS A 17 -1.26 8.13 1.26
N SER A 18 -1.57 8.10 2.56
CA SER A 18 -0.64 8.52 3.62
C SER A 18 0.09 7.32 4.23
N LYS A 19 1.40 7.46 4.45
CA LYS A 19 2.21 6.45 5.12
C LYS A 19 1.98 6.52 6.63
N SER A 20 1.39 5.47 7.20
CA SER A 20 0.94 5.47 8.61
C SER A 20 1.99 4.87 9.56
N VAL A 21 2.65 3.77 9.16
CA VAL A 21 3.62 3.07 10.02
C VAL A 21 4.76 2.49 9.18
N ASN A 22 6.00 2.65 9.65
CA ASN A 22 7.18 1.97 9.11
C ASN A 22 7.81 1.12 10.23
N GLN A 23 7.76 -0.19 10.07
CA GLN A 23 8.54 -1.16 10.83
C GLN A 23 9.64 -1.71 9.92
N LYS A 24 10.72 -2.26 10.49
CA LYS A 24 11.91 -2.70 9.73
C LYS A 24 11.63 -3.59 8.51
N ILE A 25 10.50 -4.31 8.48
CA ILE A 25 10.09 -5.22 7.40
C ILE A 25 8.64 -4.99 6.91
N LYS A 26 7.98 -3.93 7.39
CA LYS A 26 6.56 -3.68 7.10
C LYS A 26 6.30 -2.18 6.94
N THR A 27 5.51 -1.83 5.93
CA THR A 27 4.98 -0.48 5.78
C THR A 27 3.47 -0.54 5.57
N THR A 28 2.74 0.40 6.20
CA THR A 28 1.30 0.54 6.01
C THR A 28 0.97 1.87 5.34
N PHE A 29 0.15 1.81 4.29
CA PHE A 29 -0.43 2.96 3.61
C PHE A 29 -1.93 2.98 3.84
N GLU A 30 -2.46 4.15 4.20
CA GLU A 30 -3.91 4.37 4.30
C GLU A 30 -4.34 5.30 3.18
N CYS A 31 -5.32 4.88 2.39
CA CYS A 31 -5.86 5.63 1.27
C CYS A 31 -7.35 5.91 1.49
N SER A 32 -7.70 7.18 1.47
CA SER A 32 -9.07 7.66 1.63
C SER A 32 -9.30 8.86 0.72
N SER A 33 -10.31 8.77 -0.13
CA SER A 33 -10.77 9.86 -0.99
C SER A 33 -12.24 9.65 -1.31
N ALA A 34 -12.93 10.68 -1.77
CA ALA A 34 -14.34 10.55 -2.19
C ALA A 34 -14.52 9.47 -3.27
N LEU A 35 -13.52 9.28 -4.15
CA LEU A 35 -13.53 8.26 -5.19
C LEU A 35 -13.39 6.84 -4.61
N VAL A 36 -12.46 6.65 -3.66
CA VAL A 36 -12.30 5.38 -2.93
C VAL A 36 -13.57 5.05 -2.16
N GLU A 37 -14.18 6.01 -1.47
CA GLU A 37 -15.42 5.79 -0.72
C GLU A 37 -16.59 5.38 -1.64
N ALA A 38 -16.71 6.03 -2.80
CA ALA A 38 -17.70 5.70 -3.82
C ALA A 38 -17.48 4.28 -4.37
N ARG A 39 -16.26 3.93 -4.77
CA ARG A 39 -15.92 2.59 -5.27
C ARG A 39 -16.19 1.49 -4.25
N ILE A 40 -15.84 1.70 -2.97
CA ILE A 40 -16.14 0.74 -1.89
C ILE A 40 -17.66 0.59 -1.70
N LYS A 41 -18.43 1.67 -1.88
CA LYS A 41 -19.88 1.64 -1.78
C LYS A 41 -20.51 0.86 -2.94
N ASP A 42 -20.05 1.11 -4.16
CA ASP A 42 -20.63 0.53 -5.37
C ASP A 42 -20.19 -0.94 -5.55
N PHE A 43 -18.98 -1.27 -5.08
CA PHE A 43 -18.40 -2.61 -5.20
C PHE A 43 -17.72 -3.06 -3.89
N PRO A 44 -18.51 -3.49 -2.88
CA PRO A 44 -17.99 -3.81 -1.54
C PRO A 44 -17.20 -5.13 -1.45
N ASN A 45 -17.33 -6.03 -2.42
CA ASN A 45 -16.79 -7.40 -2.39
C ASN A 45 -15.80 -7.69 -3.53
N THR A 46 -15.25 -6.66 -4.16
CA THR A 46 -14.35 -6.80 -5.30
C THR A 46 -12.93 -6.43 -4.90
N ASP A 47 -11.94 -7.07 -5.54
CA ASP A 47 -10.53 -6.72 -5.45
C ASP A 47 -10.21 -5.43 -6.24
N SER A 48 -11.01 -4.39 -6.02
CA SER A 48 -11.04 -3.11 -6.76
C SER A 48 -9.75 -2.29 -6.68
N PHE A 49 -8.72 -2.81 -6.03
CA PHE A 49 -7.44 -2.12 -5.82
C PHE A 49 -6.24 -3.07 -5.98
N SER A 50 -6.42 -4.17 -6.71
CA SER A 50 -5.38 -5.17 -6.96
C SER A 50 -4.20 -4.58 -7.76
N LEU A 51 -4.48 -3.72 -8.74
CA LEU A 51 -3.44 -3.04 -9.53
C LEU A 51 -2.56 -2.15 -8.65
N GLU A 52 -3.17 -1.37 -7.75
CA GLU A 52 -2.49 -0.52 -6.79
C GLU A 52 -1.68 -1.35 -5.81
N SER A 53 -2.22 -2.48 -5.33
CA SER A 53 -1.47 -3.38 -4.46
C SER A 53 -0.22 -3.98 -5.13
N GLY A 54 -0.35 -4.39 -6.40
CA GLY A 54 0.75 -4.90 -7.22
C GLY A 54 1.81 -3.84 -7.49
N PHE A 55 1.39 -2.64 -7.89
CA PHE A 55 2.29 -1.51 -8.07
C PHE A 55 3.04 -1.17 -6.78
N ILE A 56 2.34 -1.07 -5.65
CA ILE A 56 2.98 -0.81 -4.35
C ILE A 56 4.00 -1.91 -4.00
N ALA A 57 3.67 -3.18 -4.22
CA ALA A 57 4.57 -4.30 -3.95
C ALA A 57 5.85 -4.19 -4.79
N GLU A 58 5.70 -3.97 -6.10
CA GLU A 58 6.83 -3.80 -7.03
C GLU A 58 7.72 -2.61 -6.66
N GLN A 59 7.11 -1.47 -6.33
CA GLN A 59 7.87 -0.28 -5.94
C GLN A 59 8.66 -0.48 -4.63
N ILE A 60 8.10 -1.22 -3.67
CA ILE A 60 8.82 -1.56 -2.43
C ILE A 60 9.90 -2.60 -2.71
N GLN A 61 9.63 -3.61 -3.54
CA GLN A 61 10.60 -4.60 -3.97
C GLN A 61 11.83 -3.95 -4.64
N HIS A 62 11.61 -2.97 -5.52
CA HIS A 62 12.68 -2.19 -6.14
C HIS A 62 13.49 -1.36 -5.13
N GLN A 63 12.85 -0.82 -4.09
CA GLN A 63 13.52 -0.01 -3.06
C GLN A 63 14.30 -0.86 -2.06
N THR A 64 13.80 -2.04 -1.69
CA THR A 64 14.40 -2.90 -0.67
C THR A 64 15.35 -3.94 -1.25
N GLY A 65 15.23 -4.25 -2.54
CA GLY A 65 15.95 -5.35 -3.18
C GLY A 65 15.51 -6.74 -2.70
N CYS A 66 14.40 -6.82 -1.97
CA CYS A 66 13.86 -8.05 -1.37
C CYS A 66 12.46 -8.31 -1.89
N ILE A 67 12.05 -9.57 -1.96
CA ILE A 67 10.67 -9.94 -2.33
C ILE A 67 9.69 -9.23 -1.39
N ALA A 68 8.70 -8.57 -1.99
CA ALA A 68 7.70 -7.80 -1.27
C ALA A 68 6.28 -8.18 -1.71
N GLU A 69 5.37 -8.22 -0.75
CA GLU A 69 3.95 -8.52 -0.96
C GLU A 69 3.09 -7.44 -0.31
N THR A 70 1.99 -7.09 -0.99
CA THR A 70 1.02 -6.12 -0.48
C THR A 70 -0.33 -6.78 -0.24
N TYR A 71 -0.87 -6.60 0.96
CA TYR A 71 -2.21 -7.04 1.35
C TYR A 71 -3.12 -5.82 1.46
N MET A 72 -4.37 -5.93 1.01
CA MET A 72 -5.36 -4.87 1.15
C MET A 72 -6.43 -5.21 2.19
N GLU A 73 -6.85 -4.22 2.96
CA GLU A 73 -7.97 -4.31 3.90
C GLU A 73 -8.91 -3.11 3.69
N VAL A 74 -10.18 -3.38 3.44
CA VAL A 74 -11.22 -2.34 3.36
C VAL A 74 -11.74 -2.04 4.76
N LYS A 75 -11.59 -0.81 5.24
CA LYS A 75 -12.13 -0.38 6.54
C LYS A 75 -13.45 0.37 6.34
N ASN A 76 -14.54 -0.28 6.72
CA ASN A 76 -15.91 0.26 6.67
C ASN A 76 -16.28 1.08 7.92
N GLY A 77 -15.37 1.93 8.39
CA GLY A 77 -15.61 2.83 9.52
C GLY A 77 -16.37 4.09 9.14
N ARG A 78 -16.36 5.12 10.03
CA ARG A 78 -16.95 6.43 9.76
C ARG A 78 -16.39 7.11 8.49
N GLN A 79 -15.14 6.82 8.17
CA GLN A 79 -14.49 7.15 6.90
C GLN A 79 -14.12 5.83 6.22
N LYS A 80 -14.60 5.62 4.99
CA LYS A 80 -14.26 4.40 4.27
C LYS A 80 -12.86 4.58 3.70
N LYS A 81 -11.98 3.64 4.01
CA LYS A 81 -10.59 3.71 3.55
C LYS A 81 -10.06 2.34 3.21
N ILE A 82 -9.08 2.33 2.32
CA ILE A 82 -8.27 1.15 2.02
C ILE A 82 -6.99 1.23 2.81
N VAL A 83 -6.58 0.11 3.41
CA VAL A 83 -5.32 -0.03 4.09
C VAL A 83 -4.47 -1.04 3.32
N PHE A 84 -3.37 -0.58 2.73
CA PHE A 84 -2.37 -1.44 2.11
C PHE A 84 -1.29 -1.76 3.14
N GLN A 85 -1.06 -3.04 3.38
CA GLN A 85 -0.04 -3.57 4.26
C GLN A 85 1.03 -4.25 3.42
N VAL A 86 2.17 -3.60 3.28
CA VAL A 86 3.31 -4.13 2.53
C VAL A 86 4.27 -4.79 3.49
N LYS A 87 4.72 -5.99 3.17
CA LYS A 87 5.78 -6.71 3.88
C LYS A 87 6.85 -7.13 2.88
N TRP A 88 8.09 -7.15 3.33
CA TRP A 88 9.21 -7.71 2.55
C TRP A 88 10.03 -8.64 3.43
N ASP A 89 10.59 -9.69 2.84
CA ASP A 89 11.47 -10.63 3.55
C ASP A 89 12.94 -10.28 3.28
N ALA A 90 13.62 -9.76 4.29
CA ALA A 90 15.04 -9.42 4.20
C ALA A 90 15.96 -10.65 3.95
N LYS A 91 15.43 -11.86 4.07
CA LYS A 91 16.14 -13.12 3.76
C LYS A 91 15.91 -13.60 2.33
N ASP A 92 15.02 -12.95 1.59
CA ASP A 92 14.64 -13.34 0.22
C ASP A 92 14.95 -12.20 -0.78
N PRO A 93 16.19 -12.09 -1.27
CA PRO A 93 16.57 -11.08 -2.25
C PRO A 93 15.99 -11.36 -3.63
N VAL A 94 15.61 -10.30 -4.36
CA VAL A 94 14.98 -10.40 -5.71
C VAL A 94 15.90 -11.07 -6.72
N ARG A 95 17.21 -10.80 -6.61
CA ARG A 95 18.24 -11.49 -7.38
C ARG A 95 18.78 -12.56 -6.45
N GLY A 96 18.26 -13.77 -6.54
CA GLY A 96 18.83 -14.92 -5.82
C GLY A 96 20.34 -14.98 -6.12
N ASN A 97 21.15 -15.29 -5.12
CA ASN A 97 22.61 -15.41 -5.27
C ASN A 97 22.92 -16.42 -6.40
N GLU A 98 23.22 -15.91 -7.59
CA GLU A 98 23.83 -16.66 -8.70
C GLU A 98 25.34 -16.82 -8.48
#